data_AF-Q6MPX8-F1
#
_entry.id   AF-Q6MPX8-F1
#
_cell.length_a   1.000
_cell.length_b   1.000
_cell.length_c   1.000
_cell.angle_alpha   90.00
_cell.angle_beta   90.00
_cell.angle_gamma   90.00
#
_symmetry.space_group_name_H-M   'P 1'
#
loop_
_entity.id
_entity.type
_entity.pdbx_description
1 polymer ?
#
loop_
_entity_poly.entity_id
_entity_poly.type
_entity_poly.pdbx_seq_one_letter_code
_entity_poly.pdbx_strand_id
1 'polypeptide(L)'
;MKALLIAALMFVSAPAFAGKMKEIYIMTTDSILENFGFDDSQVQIDDYKFVTVEGEDLAVQTTVRVYYTRAVYTCVTTFKKTEHFYDVKNLRCK
;
A
#
# COMPACT_ATOMS: atom_id res chain seq x y z
N MET A 1 -25.80 -28.58 18.95
CA MET A 1 -26.24 -27.18 18.70
C MET A 1 -25.33 -26.10 19.29
N LYS A 2 -24.27 -26.40 20.07
CA LYS A 2 -23.34 -25.37 20.59
C LYS A 2 -22.19 -24.97 19.64
N ALA A 3 -21.88 -25.82 18.65
CA ALA A 3 -20.74 -25.61 17.75
C ALA A 3 -20.98 -24.54 16.65
N LEU A 4 -22.25 -24.23 16.32
CA LEU A 4 -22.59 -23.25 15.28
C LEU A 4 -22.38 -21.80 15.73
N LEU A 5 -22.48 -21.51 17.03
CA LEU A 5 -22.31 -20.15 17.56
C LEU A 5 -20.85 -19.69 17.63
N ILE A 6 -19.90 -20.63 17.70
CA ILE A 6 -18.47 -20.31 17.81
C ILE A 6 -17.90 -19.91 16.45
N ALA A 7 -18.40 -20.51 15.35
CA ALA A 7 -17.98 -20.17 13.99
C ALA A 7 -18.39 -18.73 13.59
N ALA A 8 -19.57 -18.26 14.02
CA ALA A 8 -20.04 -16.91 13.70
C ALA A 8 -19.19 -15.79 14.33
N LEU A 9 -18.62 -16.03 15.51
CA LEU A 9 -17.77 -15.05 16.21
C LEU A 9 -16.37 -14.89 15.59
N MET A 10 -15.86 -15.91 14.90
CA MET A 10 -14.55 -15.84 14.23
C MET A 10 -14.58 -15.00 12.94
N PHE A 11 -15.76 -14.75 12.36
CA PHE A 11 -15.88 -13.95 11.13
C PHE A 11 -16.04 -12.44 11.37
N VAL A 12 -16.26 -12.00 12.61
CA VAL A 12 -16.58 -10.59 12.90
C VAL A 12 -15.32 -9.71 13.11
N SER A 13 -14.14 -10.31 13.32
CA SER A 13 -12.92 -9.58 13.66
C SER A 13 -11.97 -9.28 12.48
N ALA A 14 -12.21 -9.85 11.30
CA ALA A 14 -11.39 -9.63 10.10
C ALA A 14 -11.57 -8.28 9.34
N PRO A 15 -12.69 -7.55 9.40
CA PRO A 15 -12.91 -6.42 8.48
C PRO A 15 -11.99 -5.22 8.77
N ALA A 16 -11.55 -5.04 10.03
CA ALA A 16 -10.71 -3.90 10.42
C ALA A 16 -9.29 -3.96 9.83
N PHE A 17 -8.74 -5.16 9.59
CA PHE A 17 -7.41 -5.33 9.01
C PHE A 17 -7.40 -5.10 7.49
N ALA A 18 -8.45 -5.56 6.78
CA ALA A 18 -8.58 -5.34 5.34
C ALA A 18 -8.71 -3.85 4.99
N GLY A 19 -9.45 -3.07 5.80
CA GLY A 19 -9.60 -1.62 5.60
C GLY A 19 -8.27 -0.87 5.68
N LYS A 20 -7.47 -1.16 6.72
CA LYS A 20 -6.15 -0.55 6.91
C LYS A 20 -5.17 -0.87 5.77
N MET A 21 -5.20 -2.11 5.27
CA MET A 21 -4.36 -2.49 4.14
C MET A 21 -4.77 -1.73 2.87
N LYS A 22 -6.09 -1.62 2.60
CA LYS A 22 -6.59 -0.83 1.48
C LYS A 22 -6.12 0.64 1.55
N GLU A 23 -6.10 1.22 2.74
CA GLU A 23 -5.64 2.59 2.95
C GLU A 23 -4.15 2.76 2.63
N ILE A 24 -3.29 1.85 3.08
CA ILE A 24 -1.86 1.84 2.71
C ILE A 24 -1.66 1.72 1.20
N TYR A 25 -2.46 0.90 0.52
CA TYR A 25 -2.41 0.79 -0.94
C TYR A 25 -2.78 2.11 -1.61
N ILE A 26 -3.88 2.75 -1.19
CA ILE A 26 -4.31 4.05 -1.72
C ILE A 26 -3.22 5.10 -1.51
N MET A 27 -2.69 5.22 -0.29
CA MET A 27 -1.62 6.18 0.02
C MET A 27 -0.35 5.92 -0.81
N THR A 28 -0.02 4.65 -1.06
CA THR A 28 1.11 4.27 -1.93
C THR A 28 0.87 4.72 -3.37
N THR A 29 -0.30 4.42 -3.92
CA THR A 29 -0.71 4.81 -5.28
C THR A 29 -0.70 6.32 -5.45
N ASP A 30 -1.37 7.04 -4.54
CA ASP A 30 -1.50 8.51 -4.59
C ASP A 30 -0.12 9.17 -4.56
N SER A 31 0.78 8.70 -3.69
CA SER A 31 2.16 9.20 -3.60
C SER A 31 2.93 9.01 -4.92
N ILE A 32 2.75 7.86 -5.57
CA ILE A 32 3.40 7.57 -6.85
C ILE A 32 2.88 8.50 -7.94
N LEU A 33 1.55 8.62 -8.06
CA LEU A 33 0.92 9.48 -9.05
C LEU A 33 1.34 10.94 -8.88
N GLU A 34 1.34 11.43 -7.63
CA GLU A 34 1.78 12.80 -7.30
C GLU A 34 3.25 13.03 -7.67
N ASN A 35 4.15 12.10 -7.30
CA ASN A 35 5.59 12.25 -7.57
C ASN A 35 5.92 12.29 -9.06
N PHE A 36 5.19 11.55 -9.89
CA PHE A 36 5.38 11.59 -11.33
C PHE A 36 4.55 12.67 -12.04
N GLY A 37 3.57 13.29 -11.34
CA GLY A 37 2.61 14.22 -11.95
C GLY A 37 1.70 13.54 -12.98
N PHE A 38 1.39 12.27 -12.77
CA PHE A 38 0.57 11.47 -13.68
C PHE A 38 -0.86 11.31 -13.17
N ASP A 39 -1.77 11.11 -14.12
CA ASP A 39 -3.10 10.55 -13.84
C ASP A 39 -3.04 9.01 -13.85
N ASP A 40 -3.99 8.36 -13.19
CA ASP A 40 -4.06 6.89 -13.06
C ASP A 40 -4.08 6.17 -14.42
N SER A 41 -4.63 6.80 -15.45
CA SER A 41 -4.70 6.32 -16.83
C SER A 41 -3.35 6.25 -17.54
N GLN A 42 -2.30 6.89 -17.00
CA GLN A 42 -1.00 7.01 -17.67
C GLN A 42 0.02 5.97 -17.19
N VAL A 43 -0.29 5.28 -16.10
CA VAL A 43 0.60 4.28 -15.48
C VAL A 43 -0.12 2.99 -15.14
N GLN A 44 0.65 1.92 -15.06
CA GLN A 44 0.27 0.69 -14.39
C GLN A 44 1.11 0.55 -13.14
N ILE A 45 0.46 0.32 -11.99
CA ILE A 45 1.16 0.09 -10.72
C ILE A 45 0.83 -1.33 -10.26
N ASP A 46 1.85 -2.18 -10.25
CA ASP A 46 1.76 -3.60 -9.93
C ASP A 46 2.68 -3.97 -8.75
N ASP A 47 2.67 -5.25 -8.37
CA ASP A 47 3.64 -5.87 -7.46
C ASP A 47 3.76 -5.22 -6.07
N TYR A 48 2.65 -4.73 -5.51
CA TYR A 48 2.61 -4.22 -4.14
C TYR A 48 3.13 -5.27 -3.15
N LYS A 49 4.32 -5.01 -2.62
CA LYS A 49 5.05 -5.92 -1.75
C LYS A 49 5.54 -5.19 -0.52
N PHE A 50 5.22 -5.71 0.66
CA PHE A 50 5.81 -5.23 1.90
C PHE A 50 7.28 -5.62 1.97
N VAL A 51 8.13 -4.63 2.22
CA VAL A 51 9.58 -4.80 2.35
C VAL A 51 10.05 -4.16 3.66
N THR A 52 11.22 -4.57 4.13
CA THR A 52 11.84 -3.97 5.31
C THR A 52 12.86 -2.92 4.86
N VAL A 53 12.72 -1.69 5.37
CA VAL A 53 13.69 -0.61 5.20
C VAL A 53 14.14 -0.19 6.59
N GLU A 54 15.45 -0.14 6.81
CA GLU A 54 16.02 0.22 8.11
C GLU A 54 15.57 1.62 8.55
N GLY A 55 15.07 1.73 9.79
CA GLY A 55 14.59 2.99 10.38
C GLY A 55 13.16 3.39 10.02
N GLU A 56 12.45 2.60 9.20
CA GLU A 56 11.06 2.85 8.82
C GLU A 56 10.11 1.85 9.49
N ASP A 57 8.89 2.28 9.75
CA ASP A 57 7.90 1.43 10.45
C ASP A 57 7.18 0.50 9.48
N LEU A 58 7.04 0.91 8.21
CA LEU A 58 6.48 0.11 7.14
C LEU A 58 7.05 0.60 5.80
N ALA A 59 7.26 -0.30 4.85
CA ALA A 59 7.61 0.06 3.49
C ALA A 59 6.90 -0.84 2.48
N VAL A 60 6.44 -0.24 1.39
CA VAL A 60 5.77 -0.91 0.28
C VAL A 60 6.57 -0.65 -0.99
N GLN A 61 7.03 -1.72 -1.62
CA GLN A 61 7.62 -1.69 -2.94
C GLN A 61 6.53 -1.93 -3.99
N THR A 62 6.60 -1.21 -5.10
CA THR A 62 5.75 -1.39 -6.28
C THR A 62 6.57 -1.33 -7.56
N THR A 63 6.04 -1.95 -8.62
CA THR A 63 6.53 -1.79 -9.99
C THR A 63 5.62 -0.80 -10.70
N VAL A 64 6.16 0.29 -11.24
CA VAL A 64 5.40 1.33 -11.96
C VAL A 64 5.81 1.31 -13.42
N ARG A 65 4.86 1.06 -14.33
CA ARG A 65 5.07 1.10 -15.78
C ARG A 65 4.37 2.32 -16.35
N VAL A 66 5.11 3.16 -17.05
CA VAL A 66 4.55 4.36 -17.70
C VAL A 66 4.22 4.03 -19.15
N TYR A 67 2.96 4.18 -19.57
CA TYR A 67 2.54 3.69 -20.88
C TYR A 67 3.20 4.44 -22.05
N TYR A 68 3.28 5.77 -21.97
CA TYR A 68 3.78 6.60 -23.07
C TYR A 68 5.27 6.39 -23.33
N THR A 69 6.08 6.36 -22.27
CA THR A 69 7.54 6.21 -22.37
C THR A 69 7.98 4.75 -22.36
N ARG A 70 7.08 3.82 -22.00
CA ARG A 70 7.37 2.41 -21.70
C ARG A 70 8.45 2.23 -20.61
N ALA A 71 8.72 3.28 -19.83
CA ALA A 71 9.65 3.21 -18.73
C ALA A 71 9.07 2.36 -17.61
N VAL A 72 9.93 1.63 -16.91
CA VAL A 72 9.56 0.81 -15.76
C VAL A 72 10.42 1.26 -14.60
N TYR A 73 9.76 1.61 -13.50
CA TYR A 73 10.38 2.05 -12.26
C TYR A 73 10.06 1.09 -11.14
N THR A 74 11.01 0.91 -10.22
CA THR A 74 10.74 0.32 -8.91
C THR A 74 10.60 1.44 -7.90
N CYS A 75 9.42 1.57 -7.31
CA CYS A 75 9.14 2.58 -6.30
C CYS A 75 9.03 1.95 -4.91
N VAL A 76 9.53 2.65 -3.90
CA VAL A 76 9.40 2.26 -2.49
C VAL A 76 8.80 3.42 -1.73
N THR A 77 7.59 3.22 -1.23
CA THR A 77 6.90 4.14 -0.31
C THR A 77 7.17 3.71 1.11
N THR A 78 7.75 4.60 1.90
CA THR A 78 8.04 4.38 3.33
C THR A 78 7.05 5.14 4.19
N PHE A 79 6.65 4.53 5.29
CA PHE A 79 5.67 5.07 6.21
C PHE A 79 6.24 5.18 7.62
N LYS A 80 5.79 6.22 8.33
CA LYS A 80 6.01 6.38 9.77
C LYS A 80 4.70 6.13 10.50
N LYS A 81 4.76 5.37 11.59
CA LYS A 81 3.60 5.11 12.44
C LYS A 81 3.24 6.36 13.23
N THR A 82 1.97 6.72 13.23
CA THR A 82 1.40 7.79 14.05
C THR A 82 0.59 7.20 15.21
N GLU A 83 0.04 8.06 16.08
CA GLU A 83 -0.81 7.62 17.20
C GLU A 83 -2.04 6.84 16.75
N HIS A 84 -2.52 7.11 15.54
CA HIS A 84 -3.77 6.55 15.02
C HIS A 84 -3.57 5.62 13.82
N PHE A 85 -2.53 5.84 13.01
CA PHE A 85 -2.30 5.06 11.79
C PHE A 85 -0.84 5.13 11.28
N TYR A 86 -0.65 5.34 9.98
CA TYR A 86 0.62 5.49 9.27
C TYR A 86 0.51 6.69 8.34
N ASP A 87 1.57 7.49 8.27
CA ASP A 87 1.71 8.57 7.30
C ASP A 87 2.85 8.26 6.34
N VAL A 88 2.70 8.69 5.08
CA VAL A 88 3.78 8.59 4.09
C VAL A 88 4.91 9.52 4.50
N LYS A 89 6.10 8.95 4.68
CA LYS A 89 7.30 9.70 5.03
C LYS A 89 8.12 10.08 3.81
N ASN A 90 8.26 9.15 2.87
CA ASN A 90 9.09 9.33 1.69
C ASN A 90 8.68 8.34 0.59
N LEU A 91 8.94 8.73 -0.65
CA LEU A 91 8.81 7.90 -1.83
C LEU A 91 10.13 7.97 -2.62
N ARG A 92 10.64 6.82 -3.04
CA ARG A 92 11.82 6.74 -3.90
C ARG A 92 11.55 5.82 -5.07
N CYS A 93 11.73 6.33 -6.28
CA CYS A 93 11.61 5.57 -7.52
C CYS A 93 12.98 5.48 -8.22
N LYS A 94 13.29 4.31 -8.77
CA LYS A 94 14.51 4.04 -9.53
C LYS A 94 14.18 3.35 -10.84
#